data_AF-A0A1G3C0X5-F1
#
_entry.id   AF-A0A1G3C0X5-F1
#
_cell.length_a   1.000
_cell.length_b   1.000
_cell.length_c   1.000
_cell.angle_alpha   90.00
_cell.angle_beta   90.00
_cell.angle_gamma   90.00
#
_symmetry.space_group_name_H-M   'P 1'
#
loop_
_entity.id
_entity.type
_entity.pdbx_description
1 polymer ?
#
loop_
_entity_poly.entity_id
_entity_poly.type
_entity_poly.pdbx_seq_one_letter_code
_entity_poly.pdbx_strand_id
1 'polypeptide(L)'
;MANKFREWIEDRTGLSNFLKVALDEPVHGGAKWSYVFGSGLVFLFILQVVTGIIMAGFYSPSSTSAWGSVYYIQEKTSFGWFVRGLHHFGSSAMIILAIVHMFQVFIFGAYKKPRELNWISGIILLLFLMGFGLTGYLLPWDQKGYWATQVATNIIGTIPIIGDYIKIIHQGGSDYGNFTLTRFYAIHTFLLPISLLFFLFIHILLFRKHGVTPYWKTSEEVLKNRVDPFWPDQIFKDVVFAIGMYAIIAGWVFWNGGAELLAPADPASNFLARPEWYFLFLFELLKYCQGNFLIVGTVIIPTLAVIFLFVLPFIDINPSKYPSKRIPFFSAVFSGLVAVVALTTIAVYHDSHDIHIQHQKEDLEKQAARAMKLAARGIPPQGGTSIFLNDPVFLGEKIFKEGCVGCHKLKGDGGENGPDFTNFGSREWVSGLLKNPKDAKYFKESGVMPPVSLPYESLLDMTEFLLSQSGDLLNKNNDRIESGKDLVLKGNCVICHPFGDKDAKKMAPNLTGYLSETWLKEFIRNPADLKFYGARNKMPGFDKFSERDLDALVQYLLTLSRDRILVSEKDGEKRPYLFGLSSPRTMTDFKNSSFVILQTGLETTKRKSM
;
A
#
# COMPACT_ATOMS: atom_id res chain seq x y z
N MET A 1 33.93 18.25 -42.02
CA MET A 1 32.91 19.11 -41.36
C MET A 1 32.86 18.89 -39.84
N ALA A 2 32.81 17.65 -39.34
CA ALA A 2 32.79 17.35 -37.90
C ALA A 2 34.00 17.93 -37.11
N ASN A 3 35.23 17.87 -37.65
CA ASN A 3 36.39 18.47 -36.98
C ASN A 3 36.33 20.00 -36.90
N LYS A 4 35.90 20.69 -37.97
CA LYS A 4 35.75 22.16 -37.95
C LYS A 4 34.67 22.63 -36.98
N PHE A 5 33.57 21.87 -36.84
CA PHE A 5 32.52 22.18 -35.86
C PHE A 5 33.01 21.93 -34.43
N ARG A 6 33.76 20.85 -34.20
CA ARG A 6 34.36 20.55 -32.88
C ARG A 6 35.40 21.60 -32.48
N GLU A 7 36.26 22.00 -33.40
CA GLU A 7 37.22 23.10 -33.20
C GLU A 7 36.50 24.44 -32.96
N TRP A 8 35.42 24.70 -33.70
CA TRP A 8 34.61 25.90 -33.49
C TRP A 8 34.01 25.93 -32.08
N ILE A 9 33.37 24.85 -31.61
CA ILE A 9 32.86 24.77 -30.23
C ILE A 9 34.00 24.94 -29.24
N GLU A 10 35.11 24.23 -29.43
CA GLU A 10 36.22 24.26 -28.48
C GLU A 10 36.80 25.65 -28.27
N ASP A 11 36.95 26.41 -29.35
CA ASP A 11 37.46 27.78 -29.31
C ASP A 11 36.50 28.75 -28.58
N ARG A 12 35.19 28.45 -28.50
CA ARG A 12 34.22 29.31 -27.79
C ARG A 12 33.93 28.86 -26.37
N THR A 13 33.97 27.56 -26.10
CA THR A 13 33.57 27.00 -24.80
C THR A 13 34.73 26.48 -23.97
N GLY A 14 35.87 26.16 -24.57
CA GLY A 14 37.01 25.51 -23.91
C GLY A 14 36.64 24.18 -23.23
N LEU A 15 35.61 23.51 -23.73
CA LEU A 15 34.94 22.40 -23.04
C LEU A 15 35.84 21.17 -22.97
N SER A 16 36.72 20.98 -23.96
CA SER A 16 37.66 19.87 -24.01
C SER A 16 38.73 19.97 -22.94
N ASN A 17 39.17 21.18 -22.58
CA ASN A 17 40.11 21.36 -21.47
C ASN A 17 39.46 21.00 -20.12
N PHE A 18 38.20 21.40 -19.91
CA PHE A 18 37.45 20.99 -18.72
C PHE A 18 37.21 19.47 -18.68
N LEU A 19 36.83 18.87 -19.81
CA LEU A 19 36.63 17.43 -19.95
C LEU A 19 37.92 16.64 -19.75
N LYS A 20 39.06 17.11 -20.28
CA LYS A 20 40.37 16.48 -20.05
C LYS A 20 40.74 16.50 -18.58
N VAL A 21 40.58 17.65 -17.90
CA VAL A 21 40.84 17.72 -16.44
C VAL A 21 39.91 16.78 -15.67
N ALA A 22 38.65 16.61 -16.08
CA ALA A 22 37.73 15.71 -15.42
C ALA A 22 37.98 14.21 -15.72
N LEU A 23 38.47 13.87 -16.92
CA LEU A 23 38.60 12.48 -17.41
C LEU A 23 40.02 11.91 -17.25
N ASP A 24 41.05 12.72 -17.40
CA ASP A 24 42.46 12.33 -17.28
C ASP A 24 42.98 12.50 -15.84
N GLU A 25 42.08 12.69 -14.89
CA GLU A 25 42.42 12.85 -13.47
C GLU A 25 43.13 11.58 -12.95
N PRO A 26 44.30 11.73 -12.30
CA PRO A 26 45.09 10.60 -11.82
C PRO A 26 44.38 9.86 -10.68
N VAL A 27 44.07 8.58 -10.87
CA VAL A 27 43.57 7.70 -9.81
C VAL A 27 44.75 7.14 -9.04
N HIS A 28 45.17 7.84 -7.99
CA HIS A 28 46.24 7.41 -7.10
C HIS A 28 45.91 6.06 -6.45
N GLY A 29 46.77 5.06 -6.69
CA GLY A 29 46.56 3.68 -6.29
C GLY A 29 46.07 2.75 -7.40
N GLY A 30 45.78 3.29 -8.58
CA GLY A 30 45.27 2.57 -9.74
C GLY A 30 43.78 2.22 -9.65
N ALA A 31 43.17 1.90 -10.80
CA ALA A 31 41.74 1.63 -10.90
C ALA A 31 41.36 0.30 -10.22
N LYS A 32 40.38 0.30 -9.32
CA LYS A 32 40.02 -0.86 -8.46
C LYS A 32 38.52 -1.05 -8.29
N TRP A 33 38.13 -2.32 -8.13
CA TRP A 33 36.77 -2.71 -7.77
C TRP A 33 36.31 -2.19 -6.41
N SER A 34 37.21 -1.91 -5.48
CA SER A 34 36.84 -1.29 -4.21
C SER A 34 36.32 0.15 -4.37
N TYR A 35 36.53 0.81 -5.50
CA TYR A 35 36.09 2.20 -5.69
C TYR A 35 34.67 2.31 -6.27
N VAL A 36 34.07 1.17 -6.66
CA VAL A 36 32.76 1.15 -7.34
C VAL A 36 31.57 1.45 -6.44
N PHE A 37 31.71 1.35 -5.11
CA PHE A 37 30.57 1.61 -4.21
C PHE A 37 30.21 3.10 -4.15
N GLY A 38 31.21 3.99 -4.19
CA GLY A 38 30.97 5.43 -4.24
C GLY A 38 30.36 5.87 -5.57
N SER A 39 30.92 5.40 -6.70
CA SER A 39 30.37 5.67 -8.04
C SER A 39 28.99 5.02 -8.23
N GLY A 40 28.76 3.83 -7.67
CA GLY A 40 27.46 3.17 -7.64
C GLY A 40 26.38 3.98 -6.88
N LEU A 41 26.73 4.63 -5.77
CA LEU A 41 25.80 5.54 -5.07
C LEU A 41 25.45 6.77 -5.90
N VAL A 42 26.41 7.34 -6.63
CA VAL A 42 26.15 8.44 -7.58
C VAL A 42 25.23 7.97 -8.70
N PHE A 43 25.46 6.78 -9.25
CA PHE A 43 24.57 6.18 -10.24
C PHE A 43 23.15 5.99 -9.71
N LEU A 44 22.98 5.43 -8.50
CA LEU A 44 21.66 5.26 -7.88
C LEU A 44 20.99 6.60 -7.62
N PHE A 45 21.74 7.62 -7.18
CA PHE A 45 21.20 8.97 -7.03
C PHE A 45 20.67 9.51 -8.36
N ILE A 46 21.44 9.38 -9.46
CA ILE A 46 20.99 9.79 -10.80
C ILE A 46 19.74 9.00 -11.21
N LEU A 47 19.72 7.69 -10.99
CA LEU A 47 18.54 6.85 -11.25
C LEU A 47 17.31 7.35 -10.48
N GLN A 48 17.45 7.68 -9.19
CA GLN A 48 16.38 8.21 -8.35
C GLN A 48 15.89 9.57 -8.85
N VAL A 49 16.80 10.48 -9.21
CA VAL A 49 16.45 11.80 -9.76
C VAL A 49 15.70 11.67 -11.08
N VAL A 50 16.21 10.86 -12.02
CA VAL A 50 15.59 10.69 -13.35
C VAL A 50 14.21 10.06 -13.23
N THR A 51 14.09 8.96 -12.49
CA THR A 51 12.79 8.29 -12.27
C THR A 51 11.81 9.19 -11.50
N GLY A 52 12.30 9.94 -10.51
CA GLY A 52 11.51 10.91 -9.75
C GLY A 52 10.96 12.06 -10.61
N ILE A 53 11.78 12.65 -11.49
CA ILE A 53 11.35 13.70 -12.42
C ILE A 53 10.29 13.18 -13.38
N ILE A 54 10.46 11.97 -13.93
CA ILE A 54 9.47 11.35 -14.81
C ILE A 54 8.14 11.18 -14.08
N MET A 55 8.15 10.63 -12.87
CA MET A 55 6.92 10.44 -12.07
C MET A 55 6.29 11.77 -11.64
N ALA A 56 7.09 12.80 -11.34
CA ALA A 56 6.59 14.12 -10.97
C ALA A 56 5.72 14.75 -12.07
N GLY A 57 5.94 14.40 -13.35
CA GLY A 57 5.08 14.85 -14.45
C GLY A 57 3.66 14.25 -14.46
N PHE A 58 3.43 13.16 -13.72
CA PHE A 58 2.14 12.47 -13.64
C PHE A 58 1.52 12.51 -12.23
N TYR A 59 2.32 12.81 -11.21
CA TYR A 59 1.90 12.80 -9.82
C TYR A 59 1.13 14.07 -9.44
N SER A 60 0.03 13.91 -8.70
CA SER A 60 -0.79 15.03 -8.20
C SER A 60 -0.74 15.09 -6.67
N PRO A 61 0.00 16.04 -6.06
CA PRO A 61 0.23 16.13 -4.61
C PRO A 61 -0.98 16.67 -3.86
N SER A 62 -2.06 15.89 -3.81
CA SER A 62 -3.25 16.19 -3.00
C SER A 62 -3.79 14.94 -2.34
N SER A 63 -4.32 15.08 -1.11
CA SER A 63 -4.88 13.95 -0.37
C SER A 63 -6.07 13.28 -1.07
N THR A 64 -6.70 13.96 -2.03
CA THR A 64 -7.75 13.37 -2.88
C THR A 64 -7.17 12.62 -4.07
N SER A 65 -6.17 13.20 -4.76
CA SER A 65 -5.70 12.69 -6.06
C SER A 65 -4.43 11.86 -6.01
N ALA A 66 -3.63 11.91 -4.95
CA ALA A 66 -2.29 11.34 -4.92
C ALA A 66 -2.27 9.84 -5.17
N TRP A 67 -3.06 9.09 -4.39
CA TRP A 67 -3.22 7.64 -4.60
C TRP A 67 -3.66 7.32 -6.03
N GLY A 68 -4.63 8.07 -6.56
CA GLY A 68 -5.11 7.86 -7.92
C GLY A 68 -4.10 8.19 -9.01
N SER A 69 -3.25 9.20 -8.80
CA SER A 69 -2.14 9.52 -9.70
C SER A 69 -1.06 8.43 -9.68
N VAL A 70 -0.79 7.83 -8.53
CA VAL A 70 0.15 6.69 -8.41
C VAL A 70 -0.42 5.43 -9.03
N TYR A 71 -1.71 5.15 -8.84
CA TYR A 71 -2.44 4.12 -9.58
C TYR A 71 -2.32 4.34 -11.10
N TYR A 72 -2.53 5.57 -11.57
CA TYR A 72 -2.41 5.89 -13.00
C TYR A 72 -0.99 5.65 -13.54
N ILE A 73 0.04 6.09 -12.80
CA ILE A 73 1.44 5.84 -13.14
C ILE A 73 1.70 4.33 -13.26
N GLN A 74 1.26 3.54 -12.28
CA GLN A 74 1.50 2.10 -12.28
C GLN A 74 0.72 1.38 -13.39
N GLU A 75 -0.59 1.60 -13.48
CA GLU A 75 -1.51 0.71 -14.21
C GLU A 75 -1.92 1.24 -15.58
N LYS A 76 -1.75 2.54 -15.85
CA LYS A 76 -2.23 3.19 -17.09
C LYS A 76 -1.11 3.76 -17.94
N THR A 77 -0.07 4.32 -17.32
CA THR A 77 1.07 4.87 -18.06
C THR A 77 1.94 3.76 -18.64
N SER A 78 2.29 3.86 -19.92
CA SER A 78 3.22 2.92 -20.57
C SER A 78 4.56 2.88 -19.83
N PHE A 79 5.00 1.69 -19.43
CA PHE A 79 6.19 1.46 -18.59
C PHE A 79 6.19 2.17 -17.22
N GLY A 80 5.08 2.75 -16.78
CA GLY A 80 5.06 3.50 -15.53
C GLY A 80 5.23 2.61 -14.28
N TRP A 81 4.68 1.39 -14.28
CA TRP A 81 5.00 0.37 -13.26
C TRP A 81 6.49 0.08 -13.15
N PHE A 82 7.22 0.09 -14.28
CA PHE A 82 8.66 -0.19 -14.32
C PHE A 82 9.45 0.99 -13.77
N VAL A 83 9.13 2.23 -14.19
CA VAL A 83 9.78 3.45 -13.68
C VAL A 83 9.53 3.60 -12.17
N ARG A 84 8.29 3.40 -11.72
CA ARG A 84 7.93 3.42 -10.30
C ARG A 84 8.64 2.31 -9.52
N GLY A 85 8.70 1.11 -10.07
CA GLY A 85 9.45 -0.01 -9.50
C GLY A 85 10.94 0.31 -9.34
N LEU A 86 11.58 0.86 -10.38
CA LEU A 86 12.99 1.29 -10.32
C LEU A 86 13.21 2.34 -9.23
N HIS A 87 12.31 3.31 -9.09
CA HIS A 87 12.38 4.32 -8.03
C HIS A 87 12.27 3.67 -6.65
N HIS A 88 11.25 2.84 -6.44
CA HIS A 88 10.98 2.17 -5.16
C HIS A 88 12.13 1.24 -4.74
N PHE A 89 12.48 0.23 -5.55
CA PHE A 89 13.55 -0.71 -5.20
C PHE A 89 14.94 -0.10 -5.29
N GLY A 90 15.14 0.90 -6.14
CA GLY A 90 16.38 1.67 -6.20
C GLY A 90 16.64 2.44 -4.90
N SER A 91 15.60 2.88 -4.17
CA SER A 91 15.77 3.55 -2.88
C SER A 91 16.31 2.56 -1.82
N SER A 92 15.79 1.34 -1.79
CA SER A 92 16.33 0.25 -0.95
C SER A 92 17.77 -0.11 -1.32
N ALA A 93 18.09 -0.22 -2.62
CA ALA A 93 19.45 -0.46 -3.09
C ALA A 93 20.42 0.66 -2.65
N MET A 94 19.96 1.90 -2.64
CA MET A 94 20.76 3.06 -2.23
C MET A 94 21.12 2.99 -0.74
N ILE A 95 20.19 2.60 0.13
CA ILE A 95 20.44 2.42 1.56
C ILE A 95 21.42 1.27 1.80
N ILE A 96 21.23 0.12 1.14
CA ILE A 96 22.14 -1.03 1.24
C ILE A 96 23.55 -0.64 0.81
N LEU A 97 23.68 0.00 -0.36
CA LEU A 97 24.99 0.40 -0.88
C LEU A 97 25.65 1.48 -0.03
N ALA A 98 24.88 2.39 0.58
CA ALA A 98 25.40 3.40 1.49
C ALA A 98 25.99 2.76 2.75
N ILE A 99 25.31 1.76 3.31
CA ILE A 99 25.82 0.98 4.44
C ILE A 99 27.12 0.25 4.05
N VAL A 100 27.14 -0.43 2.91
CA VAL A 100 28.34 -1.12 2.39
C VAL A 100 29.50 -0.14 2.18
N HIS A 101 29.24 1.04 1.61
CA HIS A 101 30.23 2.08 1.41
C HIS A 101 30.79 2.60 2.74
N MET A 102 29.92 2.88 3.72
CA MET A 102 30.33 3.29 5.07
C MET A 102 31.22 2.24 5.74
N PHE A 103 30.85 0.96 5.66
CA PHE A 103 31.66 -0.13 6.20
C PHE A 103 33.01 -0.23 5.52
N GLN A 104 33.07 -0.11 4.20
CA GLN A 104 34.34 -0.10 3.47
C GLN A 104 35.26 1.02 3.96
N VAL A 105 34.75 2.25 4.05
CA VAL A 105 35.50 3.43 4.51
C VAL A 105 35.98 3.24 5.96
N PHE A 106 35.12 2.70 6.82
CA PHE A 106 35.46 2.35 8.20
C PHE A 106 36.57 1.29 8.27
N ILE A 107 36.41 0.18 7.56
CA ILE A 107 37.38 -0.93 7.56
C ILE A 107 38.73 -0.46 7.02
N PHE A 108 38.75 0.41 6.01
CA PHE A 108 39.98 0.94 5.41
C PHE A 108 40.64 2.04 6.26
N GLY A 109 39.96 2.54 7.30
CA GLY A 109 40.44 3.65 8.12
C GLY A 109 40.48 4.97 7.34
N ALA A 110 39.64 5.10 6.32
CA ALA A 110 39.61 6.24 5.41
C ALA A 110 38.95 7.49 5.99
N TYR A 111 38.41 7.40 7.21
CA TYR A 111 37.91 8.53 8.01
C TYR A 111 39.00 9.26 8.79
N LYS A 112 40.20 8.67 8.94
CA LYS A 112 41.33 9.27 9.66
C LYS A 112 41.93 10.44 8.89
N LYS A 113 42.76 11.23 9.59
CA LYS A 113 43.53 12.35 9.03
C LYS A 113 44.14 12.03 7.66
N PRO A 114 44.01 12.91 6.65
CA PRO A 114 43.34 14.23 6.64
C PRO A 114 41.88 14.21 6.13
N ARG A 115 41.16 13.10 6.27
CA ARG A 115 39.85 12.85 5.64
C ARG A 115 38.68 12.94 6.62
N GLU A 116 38.86 13.56 7.78
CA GLU A 116 37.83 13.71 8.81
C GLU A 116 36.60 14.42 8.25
N LEU A 117 36.79 15.50 7.48
CA LEU A 117 35.68 16.24 6.83
C LEU A 117 34.98 15.41 5.75
N ASN A 118 35.69 14.50 5.09
CA ASN A 118 35.09 13.60 4.11
C ASN A 118 34.15 12.59 4.80
N TRP A 119 34.54 12.08 5.96
CA TRP A 119 33.70 11.23 6.79
C TRP A 119 32.46 11.96 7.32
N ILE A 120 32.65 13.18 7.85
CA ILE A 120 31.55 14.03 8.35
C ILE A 120 30.54 14.33 7.23
N SER A 121 31.00 14.70 6.04
CA SER A 121 30.09 14.89 4.89
C SER A 121 29.40 13.59 4.47
N GLY A 122 30.06 12.44 4.58
CA GLY A 122 29.43 11.12 4.36
C GLY A 122 28.31 10.81 5.36
N ILE A 123 28.50 11.13 6.64
CA ILE A 123 27.44 10.99 7.66
C ILE A 123 26.26 11.92 7.35
N ILE A 124 26.53 13.17 6.97
CA ILE A 124 25.47 14.12 6.58
C ILE A 124 24.67 13.58 5.37
N LEU A 125 25.36 13.05 4.36
CA LEU A 125 24.72 12.40 3.22
C LEU A 125 23.87 11.19 3.65
N LEU A 126 24.37 10.35 4.54
CA LEU A 126 23.61 9.22 5.10
C LEU A 126 22.31 9.71 5.77
N LEU A 127 22.37 10.78 6.58
CA LEU A 127 21.18 11.36 7.22
C LEU A 127 20.16 11.86 6.19
N PHE A 128 20.62 12.48 5.09
CA PHE A 128 19.72 12.84 3.99
C PHE A 128 19.07 11.62 3.34
N LEU A 129 19.79 10.51 3.15
CA LEU A 129 19.21 9.27 2.63
C LEU A 129 18.12 8.72 3.55
N MET A 130 18.33 8.75 4.87
CA MET A 130 17.28 8.38 5.83
C MET A 130 16.05 9.32 5.71
N GLY A 131 16.27 10.62 5.49
CA GLY A 131 15.21 11.60 5.25
C GLY A 131 14.41 11.36 3.95
N PHE A 132 15.07 10.93 2.88
CA PHE A 132 14.38 10.51 1.65
C PHE A 132 13.48 9.30 1.88
N GLY A 133 13.96 8.30 2.61
CA GLY A 133 13.19 7.10 2.97
C GLY A 133 11.95 7.42 3.82
N LEU A 134 11.98 8.49 4.61
CA LEU A 134 10.80 8.96 5.35
C LEU A 134 9.81 9.69 4.43
N THR A 135 10.31 10.62 3.64
CA THR A 135 9.47 11.60 2.93
C THR A 135 8.84 11.04 1.66
N GLY A 136 9.50 10.07 1.00
CA GLY A 136 9.02 9.49 -0.26
C GLY A 136 7.89 8.48 -0.08
N TYR A 137 7.92 7.70 1.01
CA TYR A 137 6.91 6.65 1.26
C TYR A 137 5.53 7.20 1.61
N LEU A 138 5.41 8.47 2.00
CA LEU A 138 4.12 9.14 2.17
C LEU A 138 3.41 9.41 0.83
N LEU A 139 4.17 9.64 -0.24
CA LEU A 139 3.65 10.19 -1.50
C LEU A 139 2.61 9.30 -2.20
N PRO A 140 2.69 7.95 -2.15
CA PRO A 140 1.61 7.08 -2.61
C PRO A 140 0.25 7.32 -1.95
N TRP A 141 0.23 7.90 -0.74
CA TRP A 141 -0.99 8.16 0.04
C TRP A 141 -1.88 6.92 0.22
N ASP A 142 -1.23 5.77 0.41
CA ASP A 142 -1.86 4.51 0.77
C ASP A 142 -1.80 4.31 2.30
N GLN A 143 -2.45 3.25 2.78
CA GLN A 143 -2.49 2.94 4.22
C GLN A 143 -1.09 2.92 4.84
N LYS A 144 -0.12 2.25 4.19
CA LYS A 144 1.25 2.14 4.71
C LYS A 144 1.92 3.51 4.83
N GLY A 145 1.89 4.31 3.76
CA GLY A 145 2.53 5.62 3.73
C GLY A 145 1.95 6.63 4.74
N TYR A 146 0.62 6.67 4.87
CA TYR A 146 -0.08 7.57 5.79
C TYR A 146 0.29 7.26 7.26
N TRP A 147 0.10 6.01 7.67
CA TRP A 147 0.29 5.63 9.07
C TRP A 147 1.77 5.58 9.47
N ALA A 148 2.67 5.16 8.58
CA ALA A 148 4.11 5.23 8.85
C ALA A 148 4.58 6.67 9.08
N THR A 149 4.05 7.62 8.32
CA THR A 149 4.39 9.05 8.48
C THR A 149 3.89 9.59 9.80
N GLN A 150 2.67 9.21 10.21
CA GLN A 150 2.12 9.60 11.51
C GLN A 150 3.00 9.08 12.65
N VAL A 151 3.43 7.82 12.60
CA VAL A 151 4.35 7.26 13.61
C VAL A 151 5.66 8.05 13.67
N ALA A 152 6.28 8.31 12.52
CA ALA A 152 7.56 9.00 12.48
C ALA A 152 7.52 10.46 12.96
N THR A 153 6.47 11.20 12.59
CA THR A 153 6.29 12.59 13.03
C THR A 153 5.84 12.67 14.49
N ASN A 154 5.13 11.67 15.01
CA ASN A 154 4.89 11.53 16.45
C ASN A 154 6.20 11.29 17.22
N ILE A 155 7.12 10.48 16.68
CA ILE A 155 8.47 10.31 17.24
C ILE A 155 9.21 11.66 17.29
N ILE A 156 9.15 12.46 16.22
CA ILE A 156 9.72 13.83 16.21
C ILE A 156 9.10 14.72 17.29
N GLY A 157 7.78 14.57 17.52
CA GLY A 157 7.06 15.26 18.60
C GLY A 157 7.64 15.00 20.00
N THR A 158 8.29 13.85 20.22
CA THR A 158 8.89 13.52 21.52
C THR A 158 10.17 14.31 21.84
N ILE A 159 10.72 15.05 20.87
CA ILE A 159 11.92 15.88 21.08
C ILE A 159 11.56 17.04 22.03
N PRO A 160 12.26 17.19 23.17
CA PRO A 160 11.99 18.27 24.11
C PRO A 160 12.09 19.65 23.46
N ILE A 161 11.29 20.60 23.95
CA ILE A 161 11.29 22.04 23.59
C ILE A 161 10.72 22.33 22.19
N ILE A 162 11.23 21.68 21.14
CA ILE A 162 10.93 22.02 19.75
C ILE A 162 10.14 20.93 18.99
N GLY A 163 10.02 19.71 19.53
CA GLY A 163 9.43 18.57 18.83
C GLY A 163 8.01 18.80 18.35
N ASP A 164 7.13 19.30 19.23
CA ASP A 164 5.74 19.60 18.89
C ASP A 164 5.61 20.65 17.79
N TYR A 165 6.45 21.69 17.82
CA TYR A 165 6.48 22.72 16.78
C TYR A 165 6.87 22.12 15.42
N ILE A 166 7.92 21.29 15.39
CA ILE A 166 8.36 20.62 14.16
C ILE A 166 7.25 19.69 13.64
N LYS A 167 6.62 18.91 14.53
CA LYS A 167 5.51 18.03 14.18
C LYS A 167 4.35 18.81 13.56
N ILE A 168 3.88 19.88 14.21
CA ILE A 168 2.75 20.68 13.73
C ILE A 168 3.08 21.35 12.38
N ILE A 169 4.33 21.80 12.18
CA ILE A 169 4.77 22.36 10.89
C ILE A 169 4.80 21.29 9.80
N HIS A 170 5.14 20.04 10.09
CA HIS A 170 5.13 19.00 9.06
C HIS A 170 3.72 18.45 8.80
N GLN A 171 2.93 18.27 9.87
CA GLN A 171 1.55 17.81 9.80
C GLN A 171 0.63 18.83 9.12
N GLY A 172 0.79 20.11 9.45
CA GLY A 172 0.09 21.22 8.78
C GLY A 172 -1.39 21.38 9.08
N GLY A 173 -1.91 20.70 10.10
CA GLY A 173 -3.28 20.81 10.59
C GLY A 173 -3.48 20.00 11.87
N SER A 174 -4.74 19.88 12.31
CA SER A 174 -5.13 18.99 13.42
C SER A 174 -4.87 17.52 13.09
N ASP A 175 -4.95 17.18 11.79
CA ASP A 175 -4.83 15.83 11.24
C ASP A 175 -3.95 15.82 9.99
N TYR A 176 -3.59 14.62 9.54
CA TYR A 176 -2.79 14.41 8.34
C TYR A 176 -3.69 14.55 7.13
N GLY A 177 -3.28 15.36 6.17
CA GLY A 177 -4.12 15.66 5.01
C GLY A 177 -3.35 16.39 3.93
N ASN A 178 -4.07 17.23 3.18
CA ASN A 178 -3.53 17.89 2.00
C ASN A 178 -2.27 18.74 2.28
N PHE A 179 -2.24 19.47 3.40
CA PHE A 179 -1.08 20.27 3.79
C PHE A 179 0.13 19.42 4.16
N THR A 180 -0.07 18.29 4.84
CA THR A 180 1.01 17.33 5.11
C THR A 180 1.63 16.87 3.79
N LEU A 181 0.78 16.37 2.89
CA LEU A 181 1.24 15.77 1.65
C LEU A 181 1.99 16.77 0.76
N THR A 182 1.46 17.98 0.57
CA THR A 182 2.11 19.02 -0.24
C THR A 182 3.46 19.46 0.33
N ARG A 183 3.60 19.59 1.66
CA ARG A 183 4.87 19.92 2.32
C ARG A 183 5.90 18.82 2.14
N PHE A 184 5.51 17.57 2.37
CA PHE A 184 6.38 16.41 2.18
C PHE A 184 6.78 16.22 0.72
N TYR A 185 5.87 16.45 -0.23
CA TYR A 185 6.19 16.48 -1.66
C TYR A 185 7.26 17.53 -1.95
N ALA A 186 7.11 18.76 -1.45
CA ALA A 186 8.10 19.82 -1.66
C ALA A 186 9.47 19.49 -1.03
N ILE A 187 9.46 18.90 0.17
CA ILE A 187 10.68 18.47 0.85
C ILE A 187 11.39 17.36 0.05
N HIS A 188 10.64 16.35 -0.39
CA HIS A 188 11.18 15.18 -1.08
C HIS A 188 11.68 15.48 -2.48
N THR A 189 10.96 16.32 -3.24
CA THR A 189 11.26 16.57 -4.66
C THR A 189 12.17 17.76 -4.90
N PHE A 190 12.24 18.72 -3.97
CA PHE A 190 13.07 19.92 -4.13
C PHE A 190 14.14 20.05 -3.04
N LEU A 191 13.73 20.15 -1.76
CA LEU A 191 14.66 20.51 -0.68
C LEU A 191 15.74 19.45 -0.45
N LEU A 192 15.35 18.18 -0.32
CA LEU A 192 16.29 17.08 -0.07
C LEU A 192 17.21 16.83 -1.26
N PRO A 193 16.75 16.79 -2.54
CA PRO A 193 17.64 16.62 -3.68
C PRO A 193 18.68 17.73 -3.83
N ILE A 194 18.29 18.99 -3.66
CA ILE A 194 19.22 20.12 -3.74
C ILE A 194 20.25 20.05 -2.61
N SER A 195 19.80 19.74 -1.39
CA SER A 195 20.69 19.62 -0.23
C SER A 195 21.67 18.45 -0.39
N LEU A 196 21.19 17.28 -0.83
CA LEU A 196 22.03 16.12 -1.08
C LEU A 196 23.03 16.39 -2.22
N LEU A 197 22.63 17.06 -3.29
CA LEU A 197 23.54 17.44 -4.38
C LEU A 197 24.66 18.38 -3.89
N PHE A 198 24.32 19.38 -3.06
CA PHE A 198 25.30 20.30 -2.48
C PHE A 198 26.34 19.57 -1.61
N PHE A 199 25.90 18.70 -0.70
CA PHE A 199 26.81 17.93 0.14
C PHE A 199 27.56 16.84 -0.63
N LEU A 200 26.96 16.27 -1.68
CA LEU A 200 27.61 15.30 -2.56
C LEU A 200 28.77 15.97 -3.31
N PHE A 201 28.56 17.19 -3.79
CA PHE A 201 29.63 17.99 -4.40
C PHE A 201 30.77 18.23 -3.42
N ILE A 202 30.48 18.66 -2.19
CA ILE A 202 31.50 18.82 -1.13
C ILE A 202 32.25 17.50 -0.86
N HIS A 203 31.51 16.39 -0.75
CA HIS A 203 32.08 15.07 -0.48
C HIS A 203 33.03 14.63 -1.60
N ILE A 204 32.63 14.76 -2.86
CA ILE A 204 33.50 14.42 -4.01
C ILE A 204 34.72 15.36 -4.07
N LEU A 205 34.55 16.66 -3.79
CA LEU A 205 35.66 17.62 -3.75
C LEU A 205 36.69 17.26 -2.68
N LEU A 206 36.25 16.92 -1.47
CA LEU A 206 37.14 16.52 -0.37
C LEU A 206 37.86 15.21 -0.68
N PHE A 207 37.15 14.24 -1.25
CA PHE A 207 37.75 13.00 -1.74
C PHE A 207 38.83 13.26 -2.79
N ARG A 208 38.55 14.13 -3.78
CA ARG A 208 39.53 14.50 -4.83
C ARG A 208 40.74 15.20 -4.24
N LYS A 209 40.55 16.13 -3.30
CA LYS A 209 41.63 16.87 -2.64
C LYS A 209 42.59 15.96 -1.86
N HIS A 210 42.06 14.98 -1.12
CA HIS A 210 42.85 14.14 -0.22
C HIS A 210 43.25 12.79 -0.79
N GLY A 211 42.71 12.43 -1.97
CA GLY A 211 42.97 11.17 -2.64
C GLY A 211 42.55 9.95 -1.82
N VAL A 212 42.83 8.77 -2.39
CA VAL A 212 42.35 7.52 -1.81
C VAL A 212 43.20 7.07 -0.62
N THR A 213 42.57 6.45 0.37
CA THR A 213 43.28 5.80 1.48
C THR A 213 43.83 4.44 1.03
N PRO A 214 45.13 4.15 1.24
CA PRO A 214 45.68 2.82 1.00
C PRO A 214 44.98 1.77 1.84
N TYR A 215 44.80 0.59 1.26
CA TYR A 215 44.55 -0.61 2.02
C TYR A 215 45.67 -0.79 3.05
N TRP A 216 45.36 -1.22 4.28
CA TRP A 216 46.33 -1.18 5.39
C TRP A 216 47.60 -2.02 5.18
N LYS A 217 47.62 -2.94 4.22
CA LYS A 217 48.83 -3.71 3.83
C LYS A 217 49.64 -3.06 2.70
N THR A 218 49.18 -1.95 2.13
CA THR A 218 49.82 -1.25 1.01
C THR A 218 50.46 0.05 1.52
N SER A 219 51.73 0.27 1.20
CA SER A 219 52.41 1.53 1.56
C SER A 219 51.92 2.70 0.70
N GLU A 220 52.02 3.91 1.24
CA GLU A 220 51.60 5.13 0.55
C GLU A 220 52.50 5.43 -0.67
N GLU A 221 53.76 4.99 -0.65
CA GLU A 221 54.67 5.05 -1.80
C GLU A 221 54.22 4.18 -2.97
N VAL A 222 53.72 2.97 -2.71
CA VAL A 222 53.19 2.09 -3.77
C VAL A 222 51.98 2.72 -4.46
N LEU A 223 51.15 3.49 -3.74
CA LEU A 223 50.05 4.23 -4.36
C LEU A 223 50.51 5.44 -5.18
N LYS A 224 51.54 6.16 -4.71
CA LYS A 224 52.11 7.28 -5.47
C LYS A 224 52.72 6.82 -6.79
N ASN A 225 53.34 5.64 -6.80
CA ASN A 225 53.98 5.08 -7.98
C ASN A 225 53.00 4.39 -8.94
N ARG A 226 51.79 4.05 -8.47
CA ARG A 226 50.75 3.43 -9.30
C ARG A 226 49.60 4.40 -9.52
N VAL A 227 49.62 5.07 -10.66
CA VAL A 227 48.59 6.02 -11.08
C VAL A 227 48.04 5.56 -12.41
N ASP A 228 46.78 5.12 -12.39
CA ASP A 228 46.04 4.82 -13.62
C ASP A 228 45.12 6.03 -13.90
N PRO A 229 44.81 6.34 -15.16
CA PRO A 229 43.86 7.41 -15.47
C PRO A 229 42.43 6.99 -15.08
N PHE A 230 41.60 7.96 -14.70
CA PHE A 230 40.19 7.69 -14.38
C PHE A 230 39.43 7.13 -15.60
N TRP A 231 39.64 7.73 -16.77
CA TRP A 231 39.23 7.20 -18.06
C TRP A 231 40.40 6.50 -18.77
N PRO A 232 40.25 5.26 -19.29
CA PRO A 232 39.04 4.43 -19.30
C PRO A 232 38.95 3.46 -18.10
N ASP A 233 40.01 3.29 -17.32
CA ASP A 233 40.22 2.12 -16.48
C ASP A 233 39.28 2.02 -15.27
N GLN A 234 39.00 3.15 -14.60
CA GLN A 234 38.08 3.17 -13.47
C GLN A 234 36.64 3.26 -13.96
N ILE A 235 36.37 4.12 -14.96
CA ILE A 235 35.05 4.25 -15.57
C ILE A 235 34.53 2.91 -16.10
N PHE A 236 35.38 2.08 -16.72
CA PHE A 236 34.96 0.76 -17.17
C PHE A 236 34.42 -0.10 -16.01
N LYS A 237 35.12 -0.14 -14.88
CA LYS A 237 34.69 -0.89 -13.68
C LYS A 237 33.40 -0.32 -13.11
N ASP A 238 33.29 1.00 -13.05
CA ASP A 238 32.11 1.71 -12.56
C ASP A 238 30.88 1.42 -13.43
N VAL A 239 31.02 1.44 -14.76
CA VAL A 239 29.95 1.15 -15.71
C VAL A 239 29.52 -0.32 -15.63
N VAL A 240 30.46 -1.26 -15.56
CA VAL A 240 30.13 -2.68 -15.39
C VAL A 240 29.36 -2.92 -14.09
N PHE A 241 29.79 -2.30 -12.99
CA PHE A 241 29.10 -2.38 -11.70
C PHE A 241 27.69 -1.77 -11.76
N ALA A 242 27.56 -0.57 -12.36
CA ALA A 242 26.28 0.11 -12.53
C ALA A 242 25.29 -0.68 -13.39
N ILE A 243 25.75 -1.27 -14.51
CA ILE A 243 24.92 -2.13 -15.37
C ILE A 243 24.47 -3.38 -14.61
N GLY A 244 25.38 -4.04 -13.88
CA GLY A 244 25.03 -5.22 -13.07
C GLY A 244 23.98 -4.89 -12.01
N MET A 245 24.15 -3.78 -11.29
CA MET A 245 23.19 -3.32 -10.29
C MET A 245 21.86 -2.92 -10.90
N TYR A 246 21.86 -2.19 -12.02
CA TYR A 246 20.64 -1.88 -12.77
C TYR A 246 19.91 -3.14 -13.23
N ALA A 247 20.63 -4.13 -13.75
CA ALA A 247 20.06 -5.40 -14.19
C ALA A 247 19.41 -6.18 -13.03
N ILE A 248 20.02 -6.17 -11.84
CA ILE A 248 19.45 -6.79 -10.63
C ILE A 248 18.14 -6.07 -10.23
N ILE A 249 18.16 -4.74 -10.15
CA ILE A 249 16.97 -3.96 -9.76
C ILE A 249 15.87 -4.13 -10.81
N ALA A 250 16.20 -3.99 -12.10
CA ALA A 250 15.25 -4.17 -13.17
C ALA A 250 14.66 -5.60 -13.19
N GLY A 251 15.51 -6.62 -13.02
CA GLY A 251 15.06 -8.02 -12.91
C GLY A 251 14.11 -8.24 -11.74
N TRP A 252 14.38 -7.60 -10.60
CA TRP A 252 13.48 -7.63 -9.44
C TRP A 252 12.15 -6.93 -9.72
N VAL A 253 12.16 -5.79 -10.42
CA VAL A 253 10.96 -5.08 -10.85
C VAL A 253 10.12 -5.95 -11.78
N PHE A 254 10.73 -6.61 -12.76
CA PHE A 254 10.04 -7.53 -13.67
C PHE A 254 9.43 -8.72 -12.94
N TRP A 255 10.14 -9.29 -11.95
CA TRP A 255 9.63 -10.39 -11.15
C TRP A 255 8.39 -10.03 -10.33
N ASN A 256 8.38 -8.82 -9.76
CA ASN A 256 7.26 -8.35 -8.91
C ASN A 256 6.13 -7.67 -9.69
N GLY A 257 6.32 -7.36 -10.98
CA GLY A 257 5.34 -6.64 -11.79
C GLY A 257 5.19 -5.16 -11.40
N GLY A 258 6.21 -4.56 -10.78
CA GLY A 258 6.19 -3.17 -10.30
C GLY A 258 6.41 -3.06 -8.78
N ALA A 259 6.05 -1.91 -8.22
CA ALA A 259 6.10 -1.67 -6.78
C ALA A 259 4.73 -1.94 -6.12
N GLU A 260 4.71 -2.32 -4.85
CA GLU A 260 3.46 -2.49 -4.09
C GLU A 260 2.66 -1.17 -4.00
N LEU A 261 1.34 -1.24 -4.02
CA LEU A 261 0.44 -0.11 -3.77
C LEU A 261 -0.75 -0.62 -2.95
N LEU A 262 -0.83 -0.23 -1.68
CA LEU A 262 -1.95 -0.65 -0.83
C LEU A 262 -3.21 0.13 -1.16
N ALA A 263 -4.32 -0.23 -0.51
CA ALA A 263 -5.56 0.54 -0.58
C ALA A 263 -5.32 2.02 -0.17
N PRO A 264 -6.11 2.96 -0.71
CA PRO A 264 -6.06 4.37 -0.34
C PRO A 264 -6.11 4.55 1.18
N ALA A 265 -5.34 5.51 1.71
CA ALA A 265 -5.30 5.78 3.13
C ALA A 265 -6.69 6.13 3.69
N ASP A 266 -7.13 5.41 4.73
CA ASP A 266 -8.35 5.68 5.48
C ASP A 266 -7.97 6.09 6.91
N PRO A 267 -8.08 7.39 7.26
CA PRO A 267 -7.81 7.88 8.61
C PRO A 267 -8.66 7.23 9.71
N ALA A 268 -9.82 6.66 9.36
CA ALA A 268 -10.70 5.97 10.32
C ALA A 268 -10.33 4.51 10.54
N SER A 269 -9.35 3.97 9.81
CA SER A 269 -8.93 2.57 9.94
C SER A 269 -8.03 2.34 11.15
N ASN A 270 -8.15 1.16 11.78
CA ASN A 270 -7.25 0.74 12.87
C ASN A 270 -6.00 0.04 12.32
N PHE A 271 -5.27 0.70 11.43
CA PHE A 271 -4.11 0.10 10.77
C PHE A 271 -2.90 0.01 11.71
N LEU A 272 -2.41 -1.22 11.96
CA LEU A 272 -1.17 -1.44 12.67
C LEU A 272 0.03 -1.13 11.77
N ALA A 273 0.54 0.10 11.88
CA ALA A 273 1.66 0.57 11.07
C ALA A 273 2.95 -0.22 11.33
N ARG A 274 3.71 -0.48 10.26
CA ARG A 274 5.08 -0.96 10.31
C ARG A 274 5.94 -0.10 9.39
N PRO A 275 7.11 0.38 9.85
CA PRO A 275 7.99 1.14 8.97
C PRO A 275 8.73 0.20 8.00
N GLU A 276 9.49 0.80 7.10
CA GLU A 276 10.37 0.08 6.19
C GLU A 276 11.43 -0.76 6.90
N TRP A 277 11.96 -1.75 6.18
CA TRP A 277 12.90 -2.74 6.73
C TRP A 277 14.12 -2.09 7.42
N TYR A 278 14.61 -0.98 6.87
CA TYR A 278 15.74 -0.22 7.42
C TYR A 278 15.40 0.61 8.68
N PHE A 279 14.15 0.59 9.13
CA PHE A 279 13.68 1.20 10.38
C PHE A 279 13.05 0.19 11.36
N LEU A 280 12.90 -1.08 10.99
CA LEU A 280 12.27 -2.10 11.84
C LEU A 280 12.98 -2.28 13.19
N PHE A 281 14.31 -2.22 13.22
CA PHE A 281 15.06 -2.31 14.48
C PHE A 281 14.66 -1.21 15.47
N LEU A 282 14.43 0.01 14.98
CA LEU A 282 14.05 1.14 15.83
C LEU A 282 12.62 0.96 16.31
N PHE A 283 11.72 0.51 15.44
CA PHE A 283 10.35 0.17 15.82
C PHE A 283 10.29 -0.87 16.93
N GLU A 284 11.10 -1.93 16.84
CA GLU A 284 11.15 -2.97 17.87
C GLU A 284 11.75 -2.45 19.18
N LEU A 285 12.82 -1.65 19.12
CA LEU A 285 13.42 -1.01 20.29
C LEU A 285 12.39 -0.19 21.08
N LEU A 286 11.53 0.55 20.37
CA LEU A 286 10.51 1.40 20.98
C LEU A 286 9.44 0.62 21.76
N LYS A 287 9.22 -0.67 21.46
CA LYS A 287 8.30 -1.51 22.24
C LYS A 287 8.81 -1.72 23.67
N TYR A 288 10.13 -1.72 23.88
CA TYR A 288 10.77 -1.86 25.18
C TYR A 288 10.92 -0.52 25.93
N CYS A 289 10.93 0.60 25.19
CA CYS A 289 11.07 1.95 25.75
C CYS A 289 9.69 2.62 25.90
N GLN A 290 8.90 2.21 26.90
CA GLN A 290 7.57 2.78 27.16
C GLN A 290 7.59 3.84 28.27
N GLY A 291 6.57 4.71 28.28
CA GLY A 291 6.40 5.78 29.28
C GLY A 291 7.56 6.78 29.27
N ASN A 292 8.11 7.08 30.44
CA ASN A 292 9.22 8.04 30.59
C ASN A 292 10.50 7.64 29.84
N PHE A 293 10.65 6.35 29.49
CA PHE A 293 11.81 5.86 28.75
C PHE A 293 11.65 5.99 27.22
N LEU A 294 10.51 6.46 26.72
CA LEU A 294 10.29 6.64 25.29
C LEU A 294 11.35 7.55 24.66
N ILE A 295 11.68 8.67 25.32
CA ILE A 295 12.71 9.62 24.89
C ILE A 295 14.08 8.95 24.74
N VAL A 296 14.36 7.93 25.55
CA VAL A 296 15.62 7.18 25.47
C VAL A 296 15.71 6.44 24.14
N GLY A 297 14.65 5.73 23.75
CA GLY A 297 14.57 4.99 22.50
C GLY A 297 14.44 5.88 21.27
N THR A 298 13.68 6.98 21.35
CA THR A 298 13.39 7.87 20.20
C THR A 298 14.47 8.91 19.94
N VAL A 299 15.06 9.48 20.98
CA VAL A 299 15.98 10.61 20.86
C VAL A 299 17.39 10.23 21.28
N ILE A 300 17.57 9.71 22.51
CA ILE A 300 18.90 9.57 23.10
C ILE A 300 19.75 8.53 22.36
N ILE A 301 19.24 7.29 22.20
CA ILE A 301 20.00 6.20 21.58
C ILE A 301 20.40 6.55 20.13
N PRO A 302 19.48 6.96 19.24
CA PRO A 302 19.86 7.35 17.87
C PRO A 302 20.82 8.54 17.83
N THR A 303 20.61 9.55 18.68
CA THR A 303 21.49 10.73 18.73
C THR A 303 22.89 10.36 19.19
N LEU A 304 23.04 9.51 20.22
CA LEU A 304 24.34 9.03 20.67
C LEU A 304 25.05 8.19 19.60
N ALA A 305 24.32 7.36 18.85
CA ALA A 305 24.89 6.60 17.74
C ALA A 305 25.41 7.51 16.63
N VAL A 306 24.65 8.54 16.26
CA VAL A 306 25.07 9.54 15.26
C VAL A 306 26.26 10.36 15.77
N ILE A 307 26.21 10.85 17.02
CA ILE A 307 27.33 11.57 17.64
C ILE A 307 28.59 10.70 17.66
N PHE A 308 28.48 9.42 18.04
CA PHE A 308 29.59 8.48 18.01
C PHE A 308 30.24 8.42 16.62
N LEU A 309 29.45 8.34 15.55
CA LEU A 309 29.98 8.36 14.19
C LEU A 309 30.68 9.70 13.87
N PHE A 310 30.11 10.85 14.26
CA PHE A 310 30.74 12.16 14.05
C PHE A 310 32.08 12.29 14.79
N VAL A 311 32.16 11.81 16.03
CA VAL A 311 33.38 11.94 16.84
C VAL A 311 34.42 10.85 16.54
N LEU A 312 34.04 9.78 15.84
CA LEU A 312 34.90 8.63 15.54
C LEU A 312 36.30 9.00 15.01
N PRO A 313 36.46 9.93 14.05
CA PRO A 313 37.78 10.31 13.55
C PRO A 313 38.70 10.95 14.59
N PHE A 314 38.11 11.58 15.62
CA PHE A 314 38.84 12.33 16.63
C PHE A 314 39.19 11.48 17.86
N ILE A 315 38.38 10.45 18.15
CA ILE A 315 38.64 9.52 19.26
C ILE A 315 39.56 8.36 18.84
N ASP A 316 39.59 8.00 17.55
CA ASP A 316 40.50 6.98 17.02
C ASP A 316 41.86 7.62 16.64
N ILE A 317 42.61 8.01 17.68
CA ILE A 317 43.87 8.77 17.59
C ILE A 317 45.01 7.94 17.00
N ASN A 318 44.94 6.60 17.07
CA ASN A 318 46.03 5.74 16.61
C ASN A 318 46.31 5.94 15.11
N PRO A 319 47.53 6.31 14.68
CA PRO A 319 47.81 6.53 13.26
C PRO A 319 47.69 5.27 12.41
N SER A 320 47.74 4.08 13.03
CA SER A 320 47.61 2.81 12.34
C SER A 320 46.23 2.62 11.73
N LYS A 321 46.21 2.27 10.43
CA LYS A 321 44.99 1.91 9.68
C LYS A 321 44.62 0.43 9.84
N TYR A 322 45.45 -0.39 10.49
CA TYR A 322 45.19 -1.83 10.66
C TYR A 322 43.93 -2.05 11.52
N PRO A 323 43.00 -2.94 11.09
CA PRO A 323 41.81 -3.28 11.88
C PRO A 323 42.14 -3.79 13.29
N SER A 324 43.21 -4.59 13.43
CA SER A 324 43.66 -5.13 14.72
C SER A 324 44.12 -4.07 15.73
N LYS A 325 44.43 -2.85 15.28
CA LYS A 325 44.79 -1.72 16.15
C LYS A 325 43.59 -0.84 16.52
N ARG A 326 42.40 -1.18 16.02
CA ARG A 326 41.14 -0.44 16.18
C ARG A 326 40.02 -1.31 16.77
N ILE A 327 40.39 -2.41 17.43
CA ILE A 327 39.45 -3.40 17.99
C ILE A 327 38.33 -2.76 18.81
N PRO A 328 38.57 -1.78 19.72
CA PRO A 328 37.49 -1.17 20.48
C PRO A 328 36.40 -0.53 19.61
N PHE A 329 36.80 0.18 18.54
CA PHE A 329 35.87 0.83 17.62
C PHE A 329 35.15 -0.18 16.73
N PHE A 330 35.86 -1.24 16.29
CA PHE A 330 35.24 -2.35 15.58
C PHE A 330 34.19 -3.03 16.47
N SER A 331 34.53 -3.35 17.71
CA SER A 331 33.59 -3.94 18.67
C SER A 331 32.35 -3.07 18.87
N ALA A 332 32.51 -1.74 18.97
CA ALA A 332 31.39 -0.81 19.11
C ALA A 332 30.48 -0.74 17.86
N VAL A 333 31.07 -0.67 16.66
CA VAL A 333 30.30 -0.63 15.40
C VAL A 333 29.61 -1.97 15.14
N PHE A 334 30.32 -3.09 15.33
CA PHE A 334 29.77 -4.43 15.12
C PHE A 334 28.73 -4.79 16.17
N SER A 335 28.89 -4.40 17.43
CA SER A 335 27.83 -4.61 18.45
C SER A 335 26.57 -3.83 18.11
N GLY A 336 26.70 -2.59 17.62
CA GLY A 336 25.59 -1.81 17.10
C GLY A 336 24.90 -2.49 15.91
N LEU A 337 25.67 -3.02 14.95
CA LEU A 337 25.11 -3.76 13.81
C LEU A 337 24.40 -5.04 14.25
N VAL A 338 25.00 -5.81 15.17
CA VAL A 338 24.39 -7.01 15.75
C VAL A 338 23.08 -6.65 16.44
N ALA A 339 23.03 -5.55 17.19
CA ALA A 339 21.79 -5.07 17.80
C ALA A 339 20.72 -4.72 16.75
N VAL A 340 21.09 -4.00 15.68
CA VAL A 340 20.17 -3.67 14.57
C VAL A 340 19.61 -4.94 13.91
N VAL A 341 20.46 -5.91 13.59
CA VAL A 341 20.05 -7.18 12.97
C VAL A 341 19.20 -8.01 13.92
N ALA A 342 19.60 -8.13 15.19
CA ALA A 342 18.86 -8.89 16.19
C ALA A 342 17.47 -8.29 16.40
N LEU A 343 17.36 -6.98 16.63
CA LEU A 343 16.08 -6.30 16.80
C LEU A 343 15.20 -6.38 15.55
N THR A 344 15.78 -6.26 14.36
CA THR A 344 15.02 -6.45 13.10
C THR A 344 14.48 -7.89 13.00
N THR A 345 15.30 -8.88 13.33
CA THR A 345 14.90 -10.30 13.29
C THR A 345 13.82 -10.59 14.33
N ILE A 346 13.94 -10.03 15.53
CA ILE A 346 12.92 -10.13 16.58
C ILE A 346 11.62 -9.46 16.11
N ALA A 347 11.68 -8.28 15.49
CA ALA A 347 10.51 -7.60 14.93
C ALA A 347 9.78 -8.48 13.92
N VAL A 348 10.52 -9.05 12.97
CA VAL A 348 9.97 -9.95 11.95
C VAL A 348 9.38 -11.21 12.58
N TYR A 349 10.06 -11.78 13.58
CA TYR A 349 9.59 -12.96 14.30
C TYR A 349 8.29 -12.68 15.08
N HIS A 350 8.22 -11.58 15.82
CA HIS A 350 6.99 -11.18 16.52
C HIS A 350 5.85 -10.93 15.53
N ASP A 351 6.11 -10.20 14.45
CA ASP A 351 5.11 -9.91 13.42
C ASP A 351 4.67 -11.17 12.66
N SER A 352 5.50 -12.22 12.60
CA SER A 352 5.13 -13.48 11.96
C SER A 352 4.34 -14.42 12.88
N HIS A 353 4.29 -14.19 14.18
CA HIS A 353 3.56 -15.03 15.15
C HIS A 353 2.30 -14.35 15.72
N ASP A 354 2.10 -13.07 15.43
CA ASP A 354 0.90 -12.34 15.83
C ASP A 354 -0.25 -12.54 14.83
N ILE A 355 -1.33 -13.18 15.29
CA ILE A 355 -2.50 -13.49 14.47
C ILE A 355 -3.20 -12.23 13.93
N HIS A 356 -3.22 -11.14 14.69
CA HIS A 356 -3.86 -9.89 14.26
C HIS A 356 -3.10 -9.27 13.09
N ILE A 357 -1.77 -9.35 13.11
CA ILE A 357 -0.92 -8.84 12.03
C ILE A 357 -1.05 -9.69 10.78
N GLN A 358 -1.11 -11.02 10.93
CA GLN A 358 -1.34 -11.91 9.79
C GLN A 358 -2.69 -11.65 9.13
N HIS A 359 -3.77 -11.56 9.93
CA HIS A 359 -5.10 -11.22 9.42
C HIS A 359 -5.11 -9.83 8.77
N GLN A 360 -4.45 -8.84 9.38
CA GLN A 360 -4.36 -7.50 8.78
C GLN A 360 -3.62 -7.54 7.44
N LYS A 361 -2.50 -8.28 7.30
CA LYS A 361 -1.79 -8.42 6.02
C LYS A 361 -2.68 -9.02 4.94
N GLU A 362 -3.40 -10.08 5.27
CA GLU A 362 -4.34 -10.72 4.34
C GLU A 362 -5.49 -9.78 3.93
N ASP A 363 -6.05 -9.05 4.89
CA ASP A 363 -7.10 -8.06 4.63
C ASP A 363 -6.60 -6.89 3.79
N LEU A 364 -5.36 -6.44 4.00
CA LEU A 364 -4.74 -5.39 3.21
C LEU A 364 -4.49 -5.81 1.77
N GLU A 365 -4.02 -7.04 1.54
CA GLU A 365 -3.85 -7.59 0.20
C GLU A 365 -5.21 -7.67 -0.53
N LYS A 366 -6.24 -8.16 0.14
CA LYS A 366 -7.62 -8.20 -0.40
C LYS A 366 -8.15 -6.80 -0.72
N GLN A 367 -7.98 -5.84 0.20
CA GLN A 367 -8.41 -4.46 0.01
C GLN A 367 -7.64 -3.77 -1.11
N ALA A 368 -6.33 -4.00 -1.22
CA ALA A 368 -5.50 -3.47 -2.30
C ALA A 368 -5.94 -4.03 -3.66
N ALA A 369 -6.09 -5.36 -3.77
CA ALA A 369 -6.57 -6.00 -5.01
C ALA A 369 -7.96 -5.49 -5.42
N ARG A 370 -8.86 -5.32 -4.45
CA ARG A 370 -10.19 -4.73 -4.67
C ARG A 370 -10.09 -3.27 -5.10
N ALA A 371 -9.26 -2.46 -4.44
CA ALA A 371 -9.01 -1.07 -4.81
C ALA A 371 -8.51 -0.96 -6.25
N MET A 372 -7.56 -1.80 -6.67
CA MET A 372 -7.06 -1.84 -8.05
C MET A 372 -8.17 -2.14 -9.06
N LYS A 373 -9.03 -3.14 -8.75
CA LYS A 373 -10.16 -3.53 -9.61
C LYS A 373 -11.22 -2.43 -9.73
N LEU A 374 -11.51 -1.73 -8.62
CA LEU A 374 -12.44 -0.61 -8.60
C LEU A 374 -11.86 0.61 -9.35
N ALA A 375 -10.61 0.96 -9.08
CA ALA A 375 -9.90 2.06 -9.73
C ALA A 375 -9.76 1.86 -11.25
N ALA A 376 -9.69 0.62 -11.73
CA ALA A 376 -9.69 0.31 -13.16
C ALA A 376 -10.94 0.80 -13.90
N ARG A 377 -12.05 1.00 -13.19
CA ARG A 377 -13.32 1.55 -13.72
C ARG A 377 -13.37 3.08 -13.69
N GLY A 378 -12.39 3.71 -13.06
CA GLY A 378 -12.32 5.16 -12.83
C GLY A 378 -12.25 5.49 -11.34
N ILE A 379 -11.48 6.53 -11.02
CA ILE A 379 -11.35 7.05 -9.66
C ILE A 379 -12.22 8.30 -9.55
N PRO A 380 -13.19 8.36 -8.62
CA PRO A 380 -14.03 9.53 -8.47
C PRO A 380 -13.22 10.77 -8.02
N PRO A 381 -13.68 11.99 -8.37
CA PRO A 381 -12.98 13.23 -8.02
C PRO A 381 -12.92 13.49 -6.51
N GLN A 382 -13.78 12.84 -5.72
CA GLN A 382 -13.76 12.89 -4.26
C GLN A 382 -12.50 12.23 -3.67
N GLY A 383 -11.83 11.35 -4.42
CA GLY A 383 -10.50 10.84 -4.12
C GLY A 383 -10.42 9.33 -3.96
N GLY A 384 -9.22 8.82 -3.63
CA GLY A 384 -8.92 7.39 -3.61
C GLY A 384 -9.89 6.54 -2.78
N THR A 385 -10.21 6.94 -1.54
CA THR A 385 -11.12 6.18 -0.67
C THR A 385 -12.55 6.07 -1.20
N SER A 386 -12.97 7.02 -2.03
CA SER A 386 -14.32 7.04 -2.59
C SER A 386 -14.59 5.92 -3.60
N ILE A 387 -13.55 5.23 -4.10
CA ILE A 387 -13.71 4.04 -4.94
C ILE A 387 -14.52 2.95 -4.22
N PHE A 388 -14.40 2.87 -2.89
CA PHE A 388 -15.11 1.89 -2.07
C PHE A 388 -16.54 2.32 -1.73
N LEU A 389 -16.83 3.62 -1.68
CA LEU A 389 -18.17 4.12 -1.38
C LEU A 389 -19.18 3.65 -2.43
N ASN A 390 -18.74 3.53 -3.69
CA ASN A 390 -19.59 3.05 -4.79
C ASN A 390 -19.59 1.52 -4.93
N ASP A 391 -18.90 0.81 -4.05
CA ASP A 391 -18.90 -0.66 -4.04
C ASP A 391 -19.93 -1.18 -3.03
N PRO A 392 -21.05 -1.76 -3.50
CA PRO A 392 -22.16 -2.16 -2.63
C PRO A 392 -21.74 -3.23 -1.61
N VAL A 393 -20.81 -4.13 -1.98
CA VAL A 393 -20.39 -5.19 -1.06
C VAL A 393 -19.49 -4.64 0.03
N PHE A 394 -18.65 -3.64 -0.26
CA PHE A 394 -17.82 -2.98 0.76
C PHE A 394 -18.69 -2.13 1.69
N LEU A 395 -19.61 -1.34 1.11
CA LEU A 395 -20.54 -0.54 1.88
C LEU A 395 -21.43 -1.43 2.78
N GLY A 396 -21.92 -2.55 2.27
CA GLY A 396 -22.72 -3.51 3.03
C GLY A 396 -21.94 -4.17 4.15
N GLU A 397 -20.68 -4.55 3.92
CA GLU A 397 -19.80 -5.07 4.97
C GLU A 397 -19.58 -4.03 6.07
N LYS A 398 -19.35 -2.77 5.70
CA LYS A 398 -19.18 -1.67 6.64
C LYS A 398 -20.43 -1.47 7.50
N ILE A 399 -21.61 -1.40 6.86
CA ILE A 399 -22.89 -1.27 7.56
C ILE A 399 -23.11 -2.44 8.51
N PHE A 400 -22.78 -3.67 8.08
CA PHE A 400 -22.89 -4.85 8.93
C PHE A 400 -21.98 -4.75 10.16
N LYS A 401 -20.72 -4.35 9.98
CA LYS A 401 -19.75 -4.19 11.08
C LYS A 401 -20.17 -3.10 12.07
N GLU A 402 -20.68 -1.98 11.59
CA GLU A 402 -21.04 -0.83 12.44
C GLU A 402 -22.40 -1.03 13.14
N GLY A 403 -23.36 -1.69 12.48
CA GLY A 403 -24.75 -1.75 12.95
C GLY A 403 -25.26 -3.13 13.37
N CYS A 404 -24.63 -4.22 12.90
CA CYS A 404 -25.18 -5.58 13.06
C CYS A 404 -24.30 -6.52 13.90
N VAL A 405 -22.97 -6.35 13.88
CA VAL A 405 -22.01 -7.22 14.60
C VAL A 405 -22.21 -7.22 16.11
N GLY A 406 -22.79 -6.17 16.70
CA GLY A 406 -23.12 -6.15 18.12
C GLY A 406 -24.12 -7.24 18.55
N CYS A 407 -24.92 -7.77 17.63
CA CYS A 407 -25.88 -8.84 17.89
C CYS A 407 -25.59 -10.13 17.12
N HIS A 408 -25.03 -10.04 15.91
CA HIS A 408 -24.78 -11.19 15.03
C HIS A 408 -23.31 -11.63 15.04
N LYS A 409 -23.07 -12.94 14.90
CA LYS A 409 -21.72 -13.48 14.68
C LYS A 409 -21.39 -13.57 13.19
N LEU A 410 -20.11 -13.40 12.88
CA LEU A 410 -19.52 -13.68 11.58
C LEU A 410 -18.10 -14.20 11.78
N LYS A 411 -17.82 -15.43 11.30
CA LYS A 411 -16.54 -16.13 11.43
C LYS A 411 -16.00 -16.20 12.86
N GLY A 412 -16.90 -16.29 13.85
CA GLY A 412 -16.56 -16.36 15.27
C GLY A 412 -16.58 -15.02 16.00
N ASP A 413 -16.59 -13.90 15.28
CA ASP A 413 -16.60 -12.56 15.87
C ASP A 413 -18.01 -11.96 15.91
N GLY A 414 -18.37 -11.31 17.02
CA GLY A 414 -19.62 -10.57 17.18
C GLY A 414 -20.52 -11.03 18.33
N GLY A 415 -21.75 -10.53 18.32
CA GLY A 415 -22.73 -10.73 19.38
C GLY A 415 -23.39 -12.10 19.38
N GLU A 416 -24.00 -12.45 20.50
CA GLU A 416 -24.60 -13.77 20.75
C GLU A 416 -26.13 -13.80 20.64
N ASN A 417 -26.74 -12.65 20.35
CA ASN A 417 -28.18 -12.42 20.44
C ASN A 417 -28.92 -12.78 19.14
N GLY A 418 -28.22 -12.76 18.01
CA GLY A 418 -28.74 -13.10 16.70
C GLY A 418 -28.03 -14.32 16.09
N PRO A 419 -28.56 -14.84 14.97
CA PRO A 419 -27.96 -15.95 14.24
C PRO A 419 -26.56 -15.60 13.71
N ASP A 420 -25.72 -16.63 13.60
CA ASP A 420 -24.41 -16.59 12.96
C ASP A 420 -24.57 -16.55 11.44
N PHE A 421 -23.99 -15.52 10.82
CA PHE A 421 -24.03 -15.29 9.38
C PHE A 421 -22.85 -15.91 8.63
N THR A 422 -22.01 -16.69 9.31
CA THR A 422 -21.00 -17.52 8.65
C THR A 422 -21.69 -18.47 7.66
N ASN A 423 -21.43 -18.24 6.37
CA ASN A 423 -22.05 -18.96 5.25
C ASN A 423 -23.59 -18.77 5.17
N PHE A 424 -24.09 -17.57 5.50
CA PHE A 424 -25.52 -17.27 5.56
C PHE A 424 -26.27 -17.62 4.26
N GLY A 425 -27.35 -18.40 4.40
CA GLY A 425 -28.19 -18.84 3.28
C GLY A 425 -27.47 -19.74 2.27
N SER A 426 -26.52 -20.55 2.73
CA SER A 426 -26.06 -21.75 2.03
C SER A 426 -26.95 -22.95 2.33
N ARG A 427 -26.76 -24.06 1.61
CA ARG A 427 -27.40 -25.35 1.87
C ARG A 427 -27.12 -25.85 3.29
N GLU A 428 -25.89 -25.72 3.77
CA GLU A 428 -25.50 -26.15 5.12
C GLU A 428 -26.10 -25.26 6.20
N TRP A 429 -26.23 -23.96 5.90
CA TRP A 429 -26.84 -23.03 6.84
C TRP A 429 -28.34 -23.30 6.98
N VAL A 430 -29.06 -23.45 5.86
CA VAL A 430 -30.51 -23.69 5.87
C VAL A 430 -30.85 -25.10 6.37
N SER A 431 -30.18 -26.15 5.87
CA SER A 431 -30.44 -27.53 6.33
C SER A 431 -30.16 -27.70 7.83
N GLY A 432 -29.07 -27.09 8.32
CA GLY A 432 -28.76 -27.12 9.74
C GLY A 432 -29.79 -26.35 10.59
N LEU A 433 -30.34 -25.24 10.08
CA LEU A 433 -31.40 -24.49 10.75
C LEU A 433 -32.66 -25.35 10.90
N LEU A 434 -33.05 -26.05 9.82
CA LEU A 434 -34.20 -26.95 9.84
C LEU A 434 -33.99 -28.11 10.83
N LYS A 435 -32.78 -28.68 10.88
CA LYS A 435 -32.44 -29.81 11.74
C LYS A 435 -32.41 -29.44 13.23
N ASN A 436 -31.79 -28.32 13.58
CA ASN A 436 -31.64 -27.87 14.96
C ASN A 436 -31.79 -26.34 15.10
N PRO A 437 -33.02 -25.81 15.05
CA PRO A 437 -33.24 -24.36 15.08
C PRO A 437 -32.88 -23.69 16.43
N LYS A 438 -32.77 -24.48 17.50
CA LYS A 438 -32.38 -24.03 18.84
C LYS A 438 -30.87 -24.03 19.08
N ASP A 439 -30.09 -24.41 18.08
CA ASP A 439 -28.63 -24.33 18.17
C ASP A 439 -28.16 -22.89 18.45
N ALA A 440 -27.03 -22.75 19.12
CA ALA A 440 -26.41 -21.46 19.43
C ALA A 440 -26.10 -20.64 18.17
N LYS A 441 -25.89 -21.31 17.04
CA LYS A 441 -25.68 -20.72 15.71
C LYS A 441 -26.92 -20.02 15.11
N TYR A 442 -28.13 -20.35 15.56
CA TYR A 442 -29.38 -19.82 14.97
C TYR A 442 -30.16 -18.97 15.96
N PHE A 443 -31.25 -19.51 16.54
CA PHE A 443 -32.19 -18.75 17.35
C PHE A 443 -32.10 -19.08 18.84
N LYS A 444 -31.24 -20.01 19.28
CA LYS A 444 -31.11 -20.41 20.70
C LYS A 444 -32.49 -20.69 21.32
N GLU A 445 -32.68 -20.31 22.57
CA GLU A 445 -33.95 -20.40 23.30
C GLU A 445 -35.01 -19.38 22.83
N SER A 446 -34.62 -18.39 22.00
CA SER A 446 -35.57 -17.42 21.43
C SER A 446 -36.39 -18.00 20.26
N GLY A 447 -35.91 -19.09 19.66
CA GLY A 447 -36.58 -19.79 18.57
C GLY A 447 -37.72 -20.70 19.05
N VAL A 448 -38.93 -20.44 18.55
CA VAL A 448 -40.12 -21.28 18.79
C VAL A 448 -40.31 -22.39 17.75
N MET A 449 -39.46 -22.44 16.72
CA MET A 449 -39.53 -23.43 15.65
C MET A 449 -39.10 -24.82 16.18
N PRO A 450 -39.91 -25.87 16.01
CA PRO A 450 -39.50 -27.24 16.34
C PRO A 450 -38.49 -27.77 15.31
N PRO A 451 -37.59 -28.69 15.70
CA PRO A 451 -36.68 -29.34 14.76
C PRO A 451 -37.45 -30.19 13.75
N VAL A 452 -37.02 -30.16 12.49
CA VAL A 452 -37.57 -30.99 11.42
C VAL A 452 -36.87 -32.36 11.43
N SER A 453 -37.60 -33.39 11.82
CA SER A 453 -37.10 -34.77 11.85
C SER A 453 -37.45 -35.51 10.56
N LEU A 454 -36.60 -35.37 9.54
CA LEU A 454 -36.70 -36.07 8.26
C LEU A 454 -35.39 -36.79 7.91
N PRO A 455 -35.43 -37.81 7.04
CA PRO A 455 -34.22 -38.36 6.43
C PRO A 455 -33.40 -37.26 5.76
N TYR A 456 -32.08 -37.44 5.71
CA TYR A 456 -31.16 -36.43 5.18
C TYR A 456 -31.52 -35.97 3.76
N GLU A 457 -31.89 -36.89 2.88
CA GLU A 457 -32.29 -36.56 1.50
C GLU A 457 -33.55 -35.68 1.44
N SER A 458 -34.56 -35.97 2.23
CA SER A 458 -35.79 -35.16 2.30
C SER A 458 -35.53 -33.78 2.92
N LEU A 459 -34.59 -33.70 3.87
CA LEU A 459 -34.16 -32.43 4.46
C LEU A 459 -33.42 -31.57 3.42
N LEU A 460 -32.59 -32.19 2.57
CA LEU A 460 -31.94 -31.52 1.45
C LEU A 460 -32.95 -31.03 0.41
N ASP A 461 -33.95 -31.83 0.06
CA ASP A 461 -35.01 -31.43 -0.88
C ASP A 461 -35.77 -30.20 -0.38
N MET A 462 -36.16 -30.19 0.90
CA MET A 462 -36.75 -29.00 1.54
C MET A 462 -35.82 -27.79 1.51
N THR A 463 -34.52 -28.01 1.75
CA THR A 463 -33.50 -26.95 1.72
C THR A 463 -33.38 -26.34 0.33
N GLU A 464 -33.34 -27.17 -0.72
CA GLU A 464 -33.33 -26.72 -2.12
C GLU A 464 -34.57 -25.90 -2.47
N PHE A 465 -35.75 -26.36 -2.05
CA PHE A 465 -36.98 -25.60 -2.27
C PHE A 465 -36.94 -24.22 -1.59
N LEU A 466 -36.55 -24.14 -0.31
CA LEU A 466 -36.46 -22.86 0.41
C LEU A 466 -35.43 -21.92 -0.21
N LEU A 467 -34.26 -22.44 -0.58
CA LEU A 467 -33.22 -21.66 -1.25
C LEU A 467 -33.66 -21.19 -2.63
N SER A 468 -34.49 -21.95 -3.36
CA SER A 468 -35.05 -21.52 -4.64
C SER A 468 -35.98 -20.31 -4.54
N GLN A 469 -36.53 -20.03 -3.34
CA GLN A 469 -37.32 -18.82 -3.09
C GLN A 469 -36.43 -17.57 -2.98
N SER A 470 -35.14 -17.75 -2.73
CA SER A 470 -34.20 -16.68 -2.43
C SER A 470 -33.49 -16.08 -3.65
N GLY A 471 -33.58 -16.74 -4.81
CA GLY A 471 -32.91 -16.33 -6.05
C GLY A 471 -32.30 -17.51 -6.81
N ASP A 472 -31.41 -17.20 -7.75
CA ASP A 472 -30.74 -18.20 -8.59
C ASP A 472 -29.64 -18.94 -7.82
N LEU A 473 -29.69 -20.28 -7.86
CA LEU A 473 -28.78 -21.18 -7.16
C LEU A 473 -27.70 -21.72 -8.11
N LEU A 474 -26.49 -21.88 -7.58
CA LEU A 474 -25.45 -22.69 -8.21
C LEU A 474 -25.87 -24.17 -8.16
N ASN A 475 -25.81 -24.83 -9.31
CA ASN A 475 -26.14 -26.26 -9.47
C ASN A 475 -27.56 -26.61 -9.00
N LYS A 476 -28.55 -25.85 -9.47
CA LYS A 476 -29.98 -26.07 -9.18
C LYS A 476 -30.45 -27.46 -9.60
N ASN A 477 -31.18 -28.16 -8.73
CA ASN A 477 -31.85 -29.42 -9.05
C ASN A 477 -33.37 -29.25 -8.97
N ASN A 478 -34.06 -29.29 -10.12
CA ASN A 478 -35.51 -29.04 -10.18
C ASN A 478 -36.33 -30.16 -9.53
N ASP A 479 -35.90 -31.42 -9.62
CA ASP A 479 -36.62 -32.55 -9.03
C ASP A 479 -36.63 -32.44 -7.51
N ARG A 480 -35.49 -32.06 -6.91
CA ARG A 480 -35.40 -31.79 -5.47
C ARG A 480 -36.24 -30.61 -5.02
N ILE A 481 -36.33 -29.56 -5.84
CA ILE A 481 -37.18 -28.39 -5.55
C ILE A 481 -38.66 -28.78 -5.55
N GLU A 482 -39.08 -29.61 -6.49
CA GLU A 482 -40.47 -30.08 -6.56
C GLU A 482 -40.80 -31.01 -5.38
N SER A 483 -39.90 -31.97 -5.08
CA SER A 483 -39.98 -32.83 -3.89
C SER A 483 -40.05 -32.01 -2.59
N GLY A 484 -39.17 -31.02 -2.44
CA GLY A 484 -39.13 -30.12 -1.28
C GLY A 484 -40.37 -29.27 -1.13
N LYS A 485 -40.95 -28.80 -2.24
CA LYS A 485 -42.22 -28.07 -2.24
C LYS A 485 -43.35 -28.94 -1.70
N ASP A 486 -43.41 -30.20 -2.14
CA ASP A 486 -44.41 -31.15 -1.66
C ASP A 486 -44.26 -31.40 -0.15
N LEU A 487 -43.02 -31.57 0.32
CA LEU A 487 -42.71 -31.72 1.74
C LEU A 487 -43.13 -30.51 2.57
N VAL A 488 -42.95 -29.28 2.09
CA VAL A 488 -43.38 -28.06 2.79
C VAL A 488 -44.91 -27.92 2.80
N LEU A 489 -45.58 -28.19 1.66
CA LEU A 489 -47.03 -28.00 1.52
C LEU A 489 -47.85 -29.09 2.20
N LYS A 490 -47.42 -30.35 2.11
CA LYS A 490 -48.08 -31.49 2.78
C LYS A 490 -47.63 -31.64 4.24
N GLY A 491 -46.45 -31.14 4.57
CA GLY A 491 -45.96 -31.11 5.94
C GLY A 491 -46.69 -30.09 6.79
N ASN A 492 -46.50 -30.19 8.11
CA ASN A 492 -47.06 -29.24 9.08
C ASN A 492 -46.34 -27.87 9.06
N CYS A 493 -45.46 -27.60 8.10
CA CYS A 493 -44.72 -26.34 7.98
C CYS A 493 -45.66 -25.17 7.68
N VAL A 494 -46.63 -25.35 6.76
CA VAL A 494 -47.60 -24.31 6.40
C VAL A 494 -48.59 -23.95 7.51
N ILE A 495 -48.63 -24.74 8.58
CA ILE A 495 -49.43 -24.43 9.78
C ILE A 495 -48.87 -23.20 10.49
N CYS A 496 -47.55 -23.02 10.49
CA CYS A 496 -46.90 -21.88 11.13
C CYS A 496 -46.42 -20.85 10.10
N HIS A 497 -45.99 -21.31 8.93
CA HIS A 497 -45.42 -20.48 7.88
C HIS A 497 -46.39 -20.30 6.70
N PRO A 498 -46.99 -19.11 6.51
CA PRO A 498 -47.82 -18.89 5.31
C PRO A 498 -46.98 -19.00 4.03
N PHE A 499 -47.63 -19.37 2.92
CA PHE A 499 -47.04 -19.39 1.59
C PHE A 499 -48.04 -18.81 0.58
N GLY A 500 -47.57 -17.88 -0.24
CA GLY A 500 -48.36 -17.01 -1.10
C GLY A 500 -48.97 -15.84 -0.32
N ASP A 501 -50.12 -15.35 -0.81
CA ASP A 501 -50.88 -14.24 -0.21
C ASP A 501 -51.81 -14.68 0.94
N LYS A 502 -51.60 -15.87 1.49
CA LYS A 502 -52.43 -16.41 2.58
C LYS A 502 -52.16 -15.67 3.89
N ASP A 503 -53.21 -15.48 4.69
CA ASP A 503 -53.15 -14.76 5.97
C ASP A 503 -51.97 -15.20 6.84
N ALA A 504 -51.15 -14.23 7.23
CA ALA A 504 -49.99 -14.48 8.08
C ALA A 504 -50.46 -14.87 9.49
N LYS A 505 -50.21 -16.12 9.88
CA LYS A 505 -50.28 -16.49 11.29
C LYS A 505 -49.15 -15.78 12.02
N LYS A 506 -49.46 -15.17 13.18
CA LYS A 506 -48.54 -14.36 14.01
C LYS A 506 -47.37 -15.16 14.65
N MET A 507 -46.94 -16.27 14.04
CA MET A 507 -46.05 -17.24 14.64
C MET A 507 -44.72 -17.42 13.90
N ALA A 508 -44.68 -17.31 12.57
CA ALA A 508 -43.47 -17.56 11.77
C ALA A 508 -43.51 -16.81 10.42
N PRO A 509 -42.33 -16.54 9.79
CA PRO A 509 -42.24 -15.74 8.57
C PRO A 509 -42.89 -16.43 7.37
N ASN A 510 -43.43 -15.60 6.45
CA ASN A 510 -43.87 -16.05 5.14
C ASN A 510 -42.69 -16.62 4.34
N LEU A 511 -42.90 -17.81 3.76
CA LEU A 511 -41.89 -18.52 2.98
C LEU A 511 -41.82 -18.08 1.52
N THR A 512 -42.80 -17.29 1.04
CA THR A 512 -42.75 -16.69 -0.29
C THR A 512 -41.61 -15.67 -0.38
N GLY A 513 -40.74 -15.89 -1.35
CA GLY A 513 -39.55 -15.06 -1.53
C GLY A 513 -38.56 -15.17 -0.35
N TYR A 514 -38.63 -16.21 0.47
CA TYR A 514 -37.76 -16.36 1.64
C TYR A 514 -36.28 -16.17 1.29
N LEU A 515 -35.59 -15.29 2.04
CA LEU A 515 -34.20 -14.88 1.82
C LEU A 515 -33.90 -14.21 0.45
N SER A 516 -34.92 -13.83 -0.32
CA SER A 516 -34.74 -13.00 -1.52
C SER A 516 -34.29 -11.60 -1.15
N GLU A 517 -33.76 -10.87 -2.14
CA GLU A 517 -33.40 -9.46 -1.97
C GLU A 517 -34.57 -8.64 -1.41
N THR A 518 -35.76 -8.76 -2.00
CA THR A 518 -36.96 -8.07 -1.53
C THR A 518 -37.31 -8.45 -0.09
N TRP A 519 -37.31 -9.75 0.22
CA TRP A 519 -37.63 -10.23 1.56
C TRP A 519 -36.65 -9.71 2.60
N LEU A 520 -35.34 -9.72 2.30
CA LEU A 520 -34.31 -9.23 3.21
C LEU A 520 -34.43 -7.71 3.43
N LYS A 521 -34.68 -6.93 2.37
CA LYS A 521 -34.89 -5.48 2.49
C LYS A 521 -36.08 -5.15 3.38
N GLU A 522 -37.22 -5.80 3.12
CA GLU A 522 -38.44 -5.60 3.91
C GLU A 522 -38.26 -6.06 5.36
N PHE A 523 -37.58 -7.19 5.57
CA PHE A 523 -37.30 -7.71 6.91
C PHE A 523 -36.41 -6.77 7.71
N ILE A 524 -35.30 -6.29 7.12
CA ILE A 524 -34.38 -5.39 7.81
C ILE A 524 -35.06 -4.06 8.17
N ARG A 525 -35.94 -3.53 7.30
CA ARG A 525 -36.71 -2.31 7.59
C ARG A 525 -37.65 -2.48 8.77
N ASN A 526 -38.47 -3.53 8.73
CA ASN A 526 -39.49 -3.75 9.74
C ASN A 526 -39.59 -5.24 10.10
N PRO A 527 -38.67 -5.76 10.92
CA PRO A 527 -38.66 -7.17 11.28
C PRO A 527 -39.82 -7.55 12.22
N ALA A 528 -40.51 -6.54 12.78
CA ALA A 528 -41.71 -6.68 13.60
C ALA A 528 -43.02 -6.71 12.79
N ASP A 529 -42.97 -6.65 11.45
CA ASP A 529 -44.15 -6.83 10.60
C ASP A 529 -44.79 -8.22 10.82
N LEU A 530 -46.12 -8.29 10.67
CA LEU A 530 -46.89 -9.52 10.83
C LEU A 530 -46.51 -10.60 9.80
N LYS A 531 -45.99 -10.22 8.63
CA LYS A 531 -45.48 -11.18 7.63
C LYS A 531 -44.18 -11.88 8.03
N PHE A 532 -43.50 -11.37 9.07
CA PHE A 532 -42.26 -11.93 9.62
C PHE A 532 -42.50 -12.55 11.00
N TYR A 533 -41.92 -11.98 12.07
CA TYR A 533 -42.00 -12.53 13.42
C TYR A 533 -42.95 -11.73 14.34
N GLY A 534 -43.54 -10.62 13.86
CA GLY A 534 -44.47 -9.81 14.64
C GLY A 534 -43.87 -9.30 15.96
N ALA A 535 -44.71 -9.24 17.00
CA ALA A 535 -44.32 -8.81 18.35
C ALA A 535 -43.30 -9.72 19.06
N ARG A 536 -42.95 -10.87 18.50
CA ARG A 536 -41.93 -11.78 19.07
C ARG A 536 -40.52 -11.42 18.62
N ASN A 537 -40.41 -10.60 17.58
CA ASN A 537 -39.13 -10.14 17.10
C ASN A 537 -38.47 -9.22 18.12
N LYS A 538 -37.19 -9.50 18.43
CA LYS A 538 -36.36 -8.65 19.29
C LYS A 538 -35.34 -7.82 18.51
N MET A 539 -35.22 -8.04 17.20
CA MET A 539 -34.34 -7.26 16.33
C MET A 539 -34.92 -5.86 16.10
N PRO A 540 -34.16 -4.78 16.27
CA PRO A 540 -34.62 -3.45 15.91
C PRO A 540 -34.87 -3.35 14.40
N GLY A 541 -35.82 -2.50 14.00
CA GLY A 541 -36.02 -2.14 12.60
C GLY A 541 -35.03 -1.07 12.15
N PHE A 542 -34.63 -1.13 10.88
CA PHE A 542 -33.73 -0.18 10.23
C PHE A 542 -34.46 0.58 9.11
N ASP A 543 -35.63 1.11 9.44
CA ASP A 543 -36.50 1.90 8.56
C ASP A 543 -35.86 3.19 8.04
N LYS A 544 -34.84 3.70 8.74
CA LYS A 544 -34.08 4.90 8.38
C LYS A 544 -32.92 4.66 7.41
N PHE A 545 -32.62 3.41 7.04
CA PHE A 545 -31.59 3.15 6.04
C PHE A 545 -32.03 3.71 4.69
N SER A 546 -31.10 4.38 3.99
CA SER A 546 -31.35 4.78 2.61
C SER A 546 -31.50 3.53 1.73
N GLU A 547 -32.20 3.64 0.59
CA GLU A 547 -32.28 2.53 -0.37
C GLU A 547 -30.88 2.00 -0.72
N ARG A 548 -29.92 2.90 -0.92
CA ARG A 548 -28.53 2.54 -1.22
C ARG A 548 -27.87 1.70 -0.13
N ASP A 549 -28.02 2.10 1.13
CA ASP A 549 -27.37 1.41 2.26
C ASP A 549 -28.00 0.04 2.48
N LEU A 550 -29.32 -0.03 2.34
CA LEU A 550 -30.07 -1.26 2.46
C LEU A 550 -29.73 -2.23 1.33
N ASP A 551 -29.66 -1.74 0.09
CA ASP A 551 -29.21 -2.51 -1.07
C ASP A 551 -27.81 -3.07 -0.84
N ALA A 552 -26.87 -2.22 -0.43
CA ALA A 552 -25.50 -2.60 -0.14
C ALA A 552 -25.41 -3.69 0.94
N LEU A 553 -26.12 -3.51 2.06
CA LEU A 553 -26.17 -4.50 3.15
C LEU A 553 -26.73 -5.85 2.67
N VAL A 554 -27.85 -5.84 1.95
CA VAL A 554 -28.46 -7.08 1.44
C VAL A 554 -27.54 -7.78 0.44
N GLN A 555 -26.91 -7.03 -0.45
CA GLN A 555 -25.92 -7.58 -1.39
C GLN A 555 -24.76 -8.23 -0.65
N TYR A 556 -24.21 -7.57 0.37
CA TYR A 556 -23.18 -8.15 1.23
C TYR A 556 -23.64 -9.46 1.87
N LEU A 557 -24.83 -9.50 2.48
CA LEU A 557 -25.37 -10.72 3.10
C LEU A 557 -25.52 -11.87 2.10
N LEU A 558 -25.93 -11.58 0.86
CA LEU A 558 -26.05 -12.59 -0.19
C LEU A 558 -24.68 -13.13 -0.62
N THR A 559 -23.63 -12.32 -0.57
CA THR A 559 -22.24 -12.76 -0.86
C THR A 559 -21.70 -13.77 0.15
N LEU A 560 -22.31 -13.85 1.34
CA LEU A 560 -21.90 -14.83 2.36
C LEU A 560 -22.31 -16.25 1.99
N SER A 561 -23.26 -16.44 1.07
CA SER A 561 -23.68 -17.77 0.61
C SER A 561 -22.73 -18.30 -0.44
N ARG A 562 -22.16 -19.49 -0.19
CA ARG A 562 -21.34 -20.21 -1.19
C ARG A 562 -22.14 -20.86 -2.32
N ASP A 563 -23.46 -20.96 -2.19
CA ASP A 563 -24.35 -21.68 -3.10
C ASP A 563 -25.06 -20.75 -4.10
N ARG A 564 -24.77 -19.45 -4.07
CA ARG A 564 -25.47 -18.44 -4.89
C ARG A 564 -24.49 -17.70 -5.80
N ILE A 565 -25.02 -17.31 -6.96
CA ILE A 565 -24.35 -16.32 -7.82
C ILE A 565 -24.62 -14.94 -7.20
N LEU A 566 -23.60 -14.07 -7.18
CA LEU A 566 -23.81 -12.68 -6.80
C LEU A 566 -24.96 -12.12 -7.65
N VAL A 567 -25.94 -11.46 -7.02
CA VAL A 567 -26.96 -10.72 -7.76
C VAL A 567 -26.19 -9.62 -8.50
N SER A 568 -25.93 -9.90 -9.78
CA SER A 568 -24.67 -9.73 -10.54
C SER A 568 -24.91 -9.91 -12.04
N GLU A 569 -25.66 -10.97 -12.38
CA GLU A 569 -25.57 -11.58 -13.70
C GLU A 569 -26.94 -12.01 -14.23
N LYS A 570 -27.97 -11.15 -14.11
CA LYS A 570 -29.33 -11.55 -14.51
C LYS A 570 -29.72 -11.28 -15.96
N ASP A 571 -28.89 -10.65 -16.77
CA ASP A 571 -29.18 -10.51 -18.19
C ASP A 571 -27.95 -10.93 -19.01
N GLY A 572 -28.13 -11.78 -20.01
CA GLY A 572 -27.07 -12.33 -20.87
C GLY A 572 -26.27 -11.31 -21.70
N GLU A 573 -26.32 -10.02 -21.35
CA GLU A 573 -25.31 -9.04 -21.69
C GLU A 573 -24.41 -8.83 -20.47
N LYS A 574 -23.09 -8.99 -20.65
CA LYS A 574 -22.08 -8.62 -19.65
C LYS A 574 -22.12 -7.09 -19.38
N ARG A 575 -23.13 -6.60 -18.67
CA ARG A 575 -23.18 -5.23 -18.17
C ARG A 575 -22.68 -5.25 -16.72
N PRO A 576 -21.61 -4.50 -16.40
CA PRO A 576 -21.17 -4.38 -15.01
C PRO A 576 -22.25 -3.66 -14.19
N TYR A 577 -22.45 -4.11 -12.95
CA TYR A 577 -23.37 -3.49 -12.00
C TYR A 577 -23.02 -2.01 -11.80
N LEU A 578 -23.93 -1.16 -12.28
CA LEU A 578 -23.90 0.29 -12.14
C LEU A 578 -24.88 0.66 -11.03
N PHE A 579 -24.36 1.04 -9.85
CA PHE A 579 -24.96 2.22 -9.22
C PHE A 579 -24.73 3.34 -10.22
N GLY A 580 -25.81 3.88 -10.78
CA GLY A 580 -25.73 4.93 -11.77
C GLY A 580 -24.83 6.05 -11.26
N LEU A 581 -23.75 6.33 -11.99
CA LEU A 581 -23.20 7.66 -12.09
C LEU A 581 -24.31 8.54 -12.67
N SER A 582 -25.25 8.98 -11.83
CA SER A 582 -25.96 10.22 -12.13
C SER A 582 -24.91 11.32 -11.96
N SER A 583 -24.16 11.56 -13.05
CA SER A 583 -23.50 12.85 -13.22
C SER A 583 -24.54 13.92 -12.90
N PRO A 584 -24.19 15.00 -12.17
CA PRO A 584 -25.06 16.16 -12.18
C PRO A 584 -25.23 16.56 -13.65
N ARG A 585 -26.48 16.66 -14.12
CA ARG A 585 -26.80 17.23 -15.43
C ARG A 585 -26.28 18.67 -15.44
N THR A 586 -25.02 18.85 -15.76
CA THR A 586 -24.47 20.13 -16.14
C THR A 586 -24.91 20.35 -17.57
N MET A 587 -26.00 21.11 -17.72
CA MET A 587 -26.25 21.83 -18.96
C MET A 587 -25.00 22.63 -19.29
N THR A 588 -24.34 22.33 -20.39
CA THR A 588 -23.50 23.28 -21.14
C THR A 588 -23.16 22.65 -22.48
N ASP A 589 -24.10 22.78 -23.42
CA ASP A 589 -23.80 22.65 -24.84
C ASP A 589 -23.08 23.95 -25.25
N PHE A 590 -21.78 23.86 -25.46
CA PHE A 590 -20.98 24.96 -25.99
C PHE A 590 -20.11 24.46 -27.15
N LYS A 591 -20.52 24.94 -28.34
CA LYS A 591 -19.70 25.33 -29.50
C LYS A 591 -19.12 24.25 -30.41
N ASN A 592 -19.75 24.17 -31.58
CA ASN A 592 -19.19 24.65 -32.86
C ASN A 592 -17.69 24.99 -32.88
N SER A 593 -17.00 24.46 -33.90
CA SER A 593 -15.85 25.00 -34.69
C SER A 593 -14.77 23.93 -34.77
N SER A 594 -14.61 23.18 -35.87
CA SER A 594 -13.77 23.52 -37.04
C SER A 594 -13.41 22.14 -37.67
N PHE A 595 -13.18 21.88 -38.95
CA PHE A 595 -13.01 22.65 -40.18
C PHE A 595 -13.05 21.63 -41.34
N VAL A 596 -13.69 22.00 -42.45
CA VAL A 596 -13.28 21.77 -43.86
C VAL A 596 -13.06 20.34 -44.38
N ILE A 597 -13.97 19.89 -45.25
CA ILE A 597 -13.62 19.36 -46.58
C ILE A 597 -14.57 19.99 -47.62
N LEU A 598 -13.98 20.57 -48.66
CA LEU A 598 -14.59 21.20 -49.83
C LEU A 598 -14.80 20.19 -50.98
N GLN A 599 -15.70 20.55 -51.90
CA GLN A 599 -15.95 20.00 -53.26
C GLN A 599 -16.70 18.65 -53.31
N THR A 600 -17.74 18.42 -54.14
CA THR A 600 -18.22 19.08 -55.38
C THR A 600 -19.58 18.48 -55.77
N GLY A 601 -20.50 19.33 -56.27
CA GLY A 601 -21.27 19.05 -57.49
C GLY A 601 -22.61 18.30 -57.41
N LEU A 602 -23.67 18.99 -57.87
CA LEU A 602 -24.78 18.50 -58.74
C LEU A 602 -25.72 17.44 -58.13
N GLU A 603 -27.04 17.40 -58.29
CA GLU A 603 -28.09 18.20 -58.94
C GLU A 603 -29.41 17.46 -58.58
N THR A 604 -30.55 18.13 -58.74
CA THR A 604 -31.86 17.55 -59.10
C THR A 604 -32.73 16.75 -58.10
N THR A 605 -33.73 17.46 -57.56
CA THR A 605 -35.20 17.21 -57.66
C THR A 605 -35.88 15.88 -57.32
N LYS A 606 -37.00 16.04 -56.57
CA LYS A 606 -38.28 15.28 -56.59
C LYS A 606 -38.18 13.83 -56.01
N ARG A 607 -39.08 13.36 -55.14
CA ARG A 607 -40.55 13.41 -55.23
C ARG A 607 -41.21 12.95 -53.90
N LYS A 608 -42.40 13.52 -53.68
CA LYS A 608 -43.55 13.15 -52.81
C LYS A 608 -43.75 11.69 -52.35
N SER A 609 -44.44 11.62 -51.18
CA SER A 609 -45.42 10.63 -50.66
C SER A 609 -44.89 9.23 -50.36
N MET A 610 -45.12 8.66 -49.18
CA MET A 610 -46.37 8.55 -48.40
C MET A 610 -46.11 8.61 -46.90
#